data_AF-A0A934UL99-F1
#
_entry.id   AF-A0A934UL99-F1
#
_cell.length_a   1.000
_cell.length_b   1.000
_cell.length_c   1.000
_cell.angle_alpha   90.00
_cell.angle_beta   90.00
_cell.angle_gamma   90.00
#
_symmetry.space_group_name_H-M   'P 1'
#
loop_
_entity.id
_entity.type
_entity.pdbx_description
1 polymer ?
#
loop_
_entity_poly.entity_id
_entity_poly.type
_entity_poly.pdbx_seq_one_letter_code
_entity_poly.pdbx_strand_id
1 'polypeptide(L)'
;MKTDLYTKVILTIIAIALTVNLFKATITPAFADGKKYVTLPVNPDGSINVNINKVNETMDVNIKNVDPYAFYYSQPIPVKVTNK
;
A
#
# COMPACT_ATOMS: atom_id res chain seq x y z
N MET A 1 -19.20 27.71 38.14
CA MET A 1 -18.30 28.85 38.36
C MET A 1 -18.85 30.02 37.57
N LYS A 2 -19.09 31.18 38.21
CA LYS A 2 -19.60 32.36 37.49
C LYS A 2 -18.48 32.86 36.56
N THR A 3 -18.55 32.50 35.29
CA THR A 3 -17.62 33.03 34.29
C THR A 3 -17.92 34.51 34.09
N ASP A 4 -16.89 35.33 34.23
CA ASP A 4 -16.98 36.76 34.01
C ASP A 4 -17.40 37.05 32.55
N LEU A 5 -18.18 38.12 32.34
CA LEU A 5 -18.71 38.47 31.01
C LEU A 5 -17.56 38.62 30.00
N TYR A 6 -16.43 39.15 30.47
CA TYR A 6 -15.21 39.28 29.68
C TYR A 6 -14.70 37.93 29.14
N THR A 7 -14.60 36.92 30.01
CA THR A 7 -14.15 35.57 29.64
C THR A 7 -15.12 34.91 28.67
N LYS A 8 -16.43 35.13 28.86
CA LYS A 8 -17.47 34.61 27.95
C LYS A 8 -17.33 35.19 26.54
N VAL A 9 -17.06 36.50 26.42
CA VAL A 9 -16.89 37.15 25.11
C VAL A 9 -15.63 36.62 24.41
N ILE A 10 -14.50 36.53 25.12
CA ILE A 10 -13.25 36.01 24.54
C ILE A 10 -13.41 34.55 24.09
N LEU A 11 -14.02 33.69 24.91
CA LEU A 11 -14.29 32.29 24.54
C LEU A 11 -15.17 32.18 23.29
N THR A 12 -16.16 33.05 23.15
CA THR A 12 -17.03 33.08 21.97
C THR A 12 -16.25 33.44 20.71
N ILE A 13 -15.34 34.42 20.79
CA ILE A 13 -14.51 34.84 19.65
C ILE A 13 -13.54 33.72 19.24
N ILE A 14 -12.87 33.08 20.20
CA ILE A 14 -11.94 31.97 19.92
C ILE A 14 -12.69 30.78 19.32
N ALA A 15 -13.89 30.46 19.83
CA ALA A 15 -14.73 29.41 19.27
C ALA A 15 -15.09 29.68 17.80
N ILE A 16 -15.52 30.89 17.46
CA ILE A 16 -15.83 31.28 16.08
C ILE A 16 -14.59 31.16 15.18
N ALA A 17 -13.43 31.66 15.63
CA ALA A 17 -12.19 31.59 14.86
C ALA A 17 -11.75 30.14 14.59
N LEU A 18 -11.86 29.26 15.60
CA LEU A 18 -11.56 27.84 15.46
C LEU A 18 -12.56 27.12 14.55
N THR A 19 -13.84 27.46 14.63
CA THR A 19 -14.89 26.92 13.74
C THR A 19 -14.61 27.28 12.29
N VAL A 20 -14.26 28.54 11.98
CA VAL A 20 -13.91 28.97 10.62
C VAL A 20 -12.65 28.25 10.10
N ASN A 21 -11.63 28.07 10.95
CA ASN A 21 -10.43 27.32 10.57
C ASN A 21 -10.70 25.83 10.32
N LEU A 22 -11.60 25.22 11.09
CA LEU A 22 -12.03 23.83 10.87
C LEU A 22 -12.66 23.66 9.49
N PHE A 23 -13.54 24.57 9.08
CA PHE A 23 -14.14 24.54 7.74
C PHE A 23 -13.13 24.67 6.60
N LYS A 24 -11.97 25.32 6.83
CA LYS A 24 -10.88 25.35 5.84
C LYS A 24 -10.11 24.02 5.77
N ALA A 25 -9.93 23.35 6.90
CA ALA A 25 -9.21 22.08 6.98
C ALA A 25 -10.02 20.88 6.46
N THR A 26 -11.36 20.95 6.45
CA THR A 26 -12.22 19.85 5.96
C THR A 26 -12.31 19.74 4.45
N ILE A 27 -11.71 20.67 3.68
CA ILE A 27 -11.79 20.70 2.21
C ILE A 27 -10.49 20.22 1.55
N THR A 28 -9.58 19.58 2.27
CA THR A 28 -8.59 18.74 1.59
C THR A 28 -9.31 17.46 1.15
N PRO A 29 -9.62 17.28 -0.15
CA PRO A 29 -10.10 15.98 -0.59
C PRO A 29 -9.03 14.95 -0.20
N ALA A 30 -9.46 13.86 0.41
CA ALA A 30 -8.59 12.69 0.53
C ALA A 30 -8.26 12.27 -0.91
N PHE A 31 -7.09 12.67 -1.39
CA PHE A 31 -6.55 12.17 -2.65
C PHE A 31 -6.32 10.68 -2.42
N ALA A 32 -7.30 9.86 -2.80
CA ALA A 32 -7.09 8.44 -2.93
C ALA A 32 -5.94 8.28 -3.94
N ASP A 33 -4.79 7.78 -3.45
CA ASP A 33 -3.65 7.43 -4.29
C ASP A 33 -4.21 6.59 -5.45
N GLY A 34 -4.04 7.03 -6.70
CA GLY A 34 -4.68 6.42 -7.88
C GLY A 34 -4.19 4.98 -8.17
N LYS A 35 -3.37 4.44 -7.27
CA LYS A 35 -2.88 3.07 -7.29
C LYS A 35 -4.01 2.15 -6.83
N LYS A 36 -4.38 1.23 -7.72
CA LYS A 36 -5.29 0.15 -7.41
C LYS A 36 -4.54 -0.88 -6.57
N TYR A 37 -4.69 -0.82 -5.27
CA TYR A 37 -4.23 -1.90 -4.39
C TYR A 37 -5.29 -3.00 -4.35
N VAL A 38 -4.82 -4.24 -4.34
CA VAL A 38 -5.67 -5.42 -4.13
C VAL A 38 -5.24 -6.03 -2.82
N THR A 39 -6.19 -6.31 -1.93
CA THR A 39 -5.92 -7.04 -0.69
C THR A 39 -5.79 -8.52 -1.03
N LEU A 40 -4.58 -9.05 -0.87
CA LEU A 40 -4.29 -10.48 -1.04
C LEU A 40 -4.15 -11.11 0.36
N PRO A 41 -4.72 -12.31 0.59
CA PRO A 41 -4.46 -13.04 1.83
C PRO A 41 -2.97 -13.40 1.92
N VAL A 42 -2.37 -13.08 3.06
CA VAL A 42 -0.98 -13.42 3.38
C VAL A 42 -0.95 -14.59 4.36
N ASN A 43 0.01 -15.48 4.19
CA ASN A 43 0.27 -16.57 5.12
C ASN A 43 0.85 -16.01 6.44
N PRO A 44 0.82 -16.76 7.57
CA PRO A 44 1.38 -16.30 8.85
C PRO A 44 2.88 -15.97 8.82
N ASP A 45 3.63 -16.54 7.89
CA ASP A 45 5.06 -16.28 7.65
C ASP A 45 5.32 -15.09 6.72
N GLY A 46 4.26 -14.40 6.25
CA GLY A 46 4.33 -13.27 5.34
C GLY A 46 4.43 -13.65 3.85
N SER A 47 4.37 -14.93 3.50
CA SER A 47 4.39 -15.38 2.10
C SER A 47 3.01 -15.25 1.43
N ILE A 48 2.99 -15.29 0.08
CA ILE A 48 1.77 -15.28 -0.73
C ILE A 48 1.79 -16.51 -1.64
N ASN A 49 0.72 -17.30 -1.59
CA ASN A 49 0.53 -18.42 -2.52
C ASN A 49 -0.04 -17.91 -3.84
N VAL A 50 0.70 -18.07 -4.93
CA VAL A 50 0.29 -17.67 -6.28
C VAL A 50 0.18 -18.92 -7.15
N ASN A 51 -0.96 -19.08 -7.82
CA ASN A 51 -1.15 -20.10 -8.86
C ASN A 51 -1.40 -19.44 -10.21
N ILE A 52 -0.50 -19.65 -11.16
CA ILE A 52 -0.55 -19.07 -12.50
C ILE A 52 -1.19 -20.09 -13.45
N ASN A 53 -2.51 -20.04 -13.60
CA ASN A 53 -3.27 -21.01 -14.38
C ASN A 53 -3.23 -20.78 -15.90
N LYS A 54 -2.93 -19.54 -16.33
CA LYS A 54 -2.84 -19.16 -17.74
C LYS A 54 -1.75 -18.12 -17.92
N VAL A 55 -0.81 -18.42 -18.81
CA VAL A 55 0.19 -17.48 -19.29
C VAL A 55 -0.13 -17.25 -20.76
N ASN A 56 -0.53 -16.02 -21.10
CA ASN A 56 -0.83 -15.67 -22.50
C ASN A 56 0.45 -15.45 -23.33
N GLU A 57 1.60 -15.32 -22.67
CA GLU A 57 2.90 -15.00 -23.26
C GLU A 57 4.03 -15.77 -22.57
N THR A 58 5.24 -15.73 -23.14
CA THR A 58 6.44 -16.33 -22.55
C THR A 58 6.77 -15.65 -21.22
N MET A 59 6.89 -16.45 -20.16
CA MET A 59 7.29 -15.96 -18.83
C MET A 59 8.79 -15.70 -18.81
N ASP A 60 9.19 -14.44 -18.58
CA ASP A 60 10.58 -14.08 -18.31
C ASP A 60 10.92 -14.39 -16.85
N VAL A 61 11.79 -15.37 -16.63
CA VAL A 61 12.19 -15.83 -15.29
C VAL A 61 13.63 -15.39 -15.04
N ASN A 62 13.79 -14.39 -14.17
CA ASN A 62 15.11 -13.95 -13.73
C ASN A 62 15.53 -14.72 -12.47
N ILE A 63 16.35 -15.74 -12.66
CA ILE A 63 16.85 -16.55 -11.55
C ILE A 63 18.14 -15.92 -11.01
N LYS A 64 18.13 -15.44 -9.77
CA LYS A 64 19.30 -14.90 -9.07
C LYS A 64 19.58 -15.70 -7.81
N ASN A 65 20.86 -15.93 -7.50
CA ASN A 65 21.32 -16.63 -6.29
C ASN A 65 20.73 -18.04 -6.12
N VAL A 66 20.85 -18.88 -7.14
CA VAL A 66 20.54 -20.31 -7.00
C VAL A 66 21.64 -21.00 -6.21
N ASP A 67 21.26 -21.83 -5.25
CA ASP A 67 22.18 -22.80 -4.65
C ASP A 67 22.75 -23.72 -5.75
N PRO A 68 24.09 -23.93 -5.81
CA PRO A 68 24.71 -24.80 -6.81
C PRO A 68 24.15 -26.24 -6.84
N TYR A 69 23.59 -26.72 -5.73
CA TYR A 69 23.02 -28.05 -5.58
C TYR A 69 21.50 -28.08 -5.71
N ALA A 70 20.83 -26.94 -5.94
CA ALA A 70 19.37 -26.86 -6.04
C ALA A 70 18.78 -27.81 -7.10
N PHE A 71 19.58 -28.18 -8.11
CA PHE A 71 19.16 -29.01 -9.22
C PHE A 71 19.80 -30.41 -9.25
N TYR A 72 20.52 -30.82 -8.19
CA TYR A 72 21.30 -32.06 -8.20
C TYR A 72 20.45 -33.32 -8.45
N TYR A 73 19.20 -33.34 -7.99
CA TYR A 73 18.26 -34.45 -8.19
C TYR A 73 17.03 -34.08 -9.03
N SER A 74 17.01 -32.91 -9.67
CA SER A 74 15.87 -32.48 -10.48
C SER A 74 16.11 -32.76 -11.96
N GLN A 75 15.08 -33.24 -12.66
CA GLN A 75 15.11 -33.28 -14.12
C GLN A 75 15.12 -31.83 -14.66
N PRO A 76 16.05 -31.48 -15.58
CA PRO A 76 16.12 -30.15 -16.14
C PRO A 76 14.82 -29.76 -16.84
N ILE A 77 14.32 -28.55 -16.59
CA ILE A 77 13.23 -27.97 -17.37
C ILE A 77 13.84 -27.43 -18.68
N PRO A 78 13.41 -27.91 -19.85
CA PRO A 78 13.95 -27.44 -21.12
C PRO A 78 13.54 -25.97 -21.35
N VAL A 79 14.53 -25.09 -21.48
CA VAL A 79 14.33 -23.67 -21.79
C VAL A 79 15.05 -23.30 -23.09
N LYS A 80 14.49 -22.35 -23.84
CA LYS A 80 15.10 -21.82 -25.06
C LYS A 80 15.99 -20.62 -24.70
N VAL A 81 17.30 -20.79 -24.86
CA VAL A 81 18.26 -19.68 -24.69
C VAL A 81 18.21 -18.79 -25.93
N THR A 82 17.97 -17.49 -25.73
CA THR A 82 18.08 -16.48 -26.78
C THR A 82 19.20 -15.52 -26.39
N ASN A 83 20.36 -15.62 -27.05
CA ASN A 83 21.44 -14.65 -26.87
C ASN A 83 21.08 -13.38 -27.65
N LYS A 84 21.15 -12.22 -26.98
CA LYS A 84 21.16 -10.91 -27.64
C LYS A 84 22.56 -10.57 -28.13
#